data_AF-A0A0D2ZWK2-F1
#
_entry.id   AF-A0A0D2ZWK2-F1
#
_cell.length_a   1.000
_cell.length_b   1.000
_cell.length_c   1.000
_cell.angle_alpha   90.00
_cell.angle_beta   90.00
_cell.angle_gamma   90.00
#
_symmetry.space_group_name_H-M   'P 1'
#
loop_
_entity.id
_entity.type
_entity.pdbx_description
1 polymer ?
#
loop_
_entity_poly.entity_id
_entity_poly.type
_entity_poly.pdbx_seq_one_letter_code
_entity_poly.pdbx_strand_id
1 'polypeptide(L)'
;KKRKCEDGADSSTSRATESTRPQGVKAAKASGKKPVVKEKGLNDFQTMWSIKQQDLVIKERLSKMSLLDNLIAKKEPLGESEEALKNKLINDLLSN
;
A
#
# COMPACT_ATOMS: atom_id res chain seq x y z
N LYS A 1 -71.60 -32.99 -3.53
CA LYS A 1 -71.76 -33.42 -2.12
C LYS A 1 -71.22 -32.31 -1.22
N LYS A 2 -72.11 -31.55 -0.56
CA LYS A 2 -71.79 -30.38 0.27
C LYS A 2 -70.96 -30.74 1.51
N ARG A 3 -70.05 -29.85 1.91
CA ARG A 3 -69.79 -29.56 3.33
C ARG A 3 -69.59 -28.05 3.50
N LYS A 4 -70.18 -27.54 4.57
CA LYS A 4 -70.51 -26.16 4.90
C LYS A 4 -69.52 -25.65 5.96
N CYS A 5 -69.05 -24.42 5.82
CA CYS A 5 -68.43 -23.66 6.91
C CYS A 5 -69.12 -22.29 6.96
N GLU A 6 -69.95 -22.09 7.98
CA GLU A 6 -70.49 -20.81 8.47
C GLU A 6 -69.37 -20.15 9.29
N ASP A 7 -69.00 -18.91 8.98
CA ASP A 7 -69.53 -17.64 9.51
C ASP A 7 -68.57 -17.08 10.58
N GLY A 8 -68.18 -15.83 10.37
CA GLY A 8 -67.09 -15.17 11.11
C GLY A 8 -66.83 -13.79 10.52
N ALA A 9 -67.71 -12.87 10.91
CA ALA A 9 -67.86 -11.47 10.52
C ALA A 9 -66.60 -10.60 10.36
N ASP A 10 -66.79 -9.55 9.56
CA ASP A 10 -65.82 -8.59 9.03
C ASP A 10 -65.19 -7.58 10.03
N SER A 11 -64.00 -7.11 9.63
CA SER A 11 -63.58 -5.69 9.58
C SER A 11 -62.65 -5.08 10.65
N SER A 12 -61.50 -4.62 10.12
CA SER A 12 -60.79 -3.35 10.37
C SER A 12 -60.06 -3.07 11.69
N THR A 13 -58.72 -3.00 11.61
CA THR A 13 -57.94 -1.73 11.63
C THR A 13 -56.47 -1.99 11.99
N SER A 14 -55.59 -1.71 11.03
CA SER A 14 -54.14 -1.66 11.20
C SER A 14 -53.73 -0.51 12.15
N ARG A 15 -53.15 -0.84 13.30
CA ARG A 15 -52.30 0.09 14.05
C ARG A 15 -50.84 -0.28 13.81
N ALA A 16 -50.20 0.46 12.91
CA ALA A 16 -48.75 0.49 12.78
C ALA A 16 -48.18 1.12 14.06
N THR A 17 -47.86 0.28 15.05
CA THR A 17 -46.92 0.67 16.09
C THR A 17 -45.54 0.32 15.56
N GLU A 18 -44.74 1.35 15.30
CA GLU A 18 -43.32 1.28 15.01
C GLU A 18 -42.60 0.62 16.20
N SER A 19 -42.65 -0.71 16.25
CA SER A 19 -41.80 -1.48 17.14
C SER A 19 -40.41 -1.45 16.51
N THR A 20 -39.55 -0.54 16.98
CA THR A 20 -38.10 -0.63 16.80
C THR A 20 -37.63 -1.92 17.46
N ARG A 21 -37.78 -3.05 16.76
CA ARG A 21 -37.21 -4.32 17.18
C ARG A 21 -35.69 -4.11 17.21
N PRO A 22 -35.00 -4.42 18.32
CA PRO A 22 -33.55 -4.37 18.34
C PRO A 22 -33.02 -5.25 17.21
N GLN A 23 -31.98 -4.77 16.52
CA GLN A 23 -31.33 -5.54 15.45
C GLN A 23 -31.01 -6.93 15.98
N GLY A 24 -31.69 -7.95 15.45
CA GLY A 24 -31.43 -9.33 15.83
C GLY A 24 -29.96 -9.66 15.54
N VAL A 25 -29.40 -10.59 16.33
CA VAL A 25 -28.01 -11.06 16.26
C VAL A 25 -27.57 -11.44 14.82
N LYS A 26 -28.51 -11.77 13.93
CA LYS A 26 -28.28 -12.00 12.50
C LYS A 26 -27.98 -10.72 11.66
N ALA A 27 -28.57 -9.58 11.99
CA ALA A 27 -28.30 -8.30 11.31
C ALA A 27 -27.04 -7.60 11.84
N ALA A 28 -26.72 -7.77 13.13
CA ALA A 28 -25.49 -7.24 13.74
C ALA A 28 -24.21 -7.80 13.10
N LYS A 29 -24.26 -8.99 12.48
CA LYS A 29 -23.12 -9.62 11.80
C LYS A 29 -22.84 -9.02 10.40
N ALA A 30 -23.79 -8.28 9.82
CA ALA A 30 -23.63 -7.70 8.48
C ALA A 30 -22.92 -6.34 8.48
N SER A 31 -22.88 -5.62 9.61
CA SER A 31 -22.27 -4.28 9.70
C SER A 31 -20.75 -4.28 9.98
N GLY A 32 -20.12 -5.45 10.11
CA GLY A 32 -18.73 -5.57 10.55
C GLY A 32 -17.64 -5.35 9.48
N LYS A 33 -17.97 -5.12 8.21
CA LYS A 33 -16.96 -5.00 7.15
C LYS A 33 -16.67 -3.54 6.82
N LYS A 34 -15.86 -2.87 7.66
CA LYS A 34 -15.20 -1.60 7.28
C LYS A 34 -14.05 -1.90 6.30
N PRO A 35 -13.93 -1.18 5.17
CA PRO A 35 -12.83 -1.37 4.22
C PRO A 35 -11.54 -0.70 4.72
N VAL A 36 -10.95 -1.22 5.80
CA VAL A 36 -9.67 -0.70 6.35
C VAL A 36 -8.45 -1.09 5.48
N VAL A 37 -8.64 -1.94 4.47
CA VAL A 37 -7.55 -2.61 3.74
C VAL A 37 -6.98 -1.79 2.57
N LYS A 38 -7.73 -0.83 2.00
CA LYS A 38 -7.28 -0.15 0.76
C LYS A 38 -6.26 0.96 1.00
N GLU A 39 -6.44 1.80 2.02
CA GLU A 39 -5.48 2.88 2.33
C GLU A 39 -4.16 2.33 2.86
N LYS A 40 -4.21 1.27 3.68
CA LYS A 40 -2.99 0.67 4.23
C LYS A 40 -2.10 0.08 3.13
N GLY A 41 -2.69 -0.59 2.13
CA GLY A 41 -1.94 -1.10 0.98
C GLY A 41 -1.22 0.00 0.19
N LEU A 42 -1.91 1.10 -0.13
CA LEU A 42 -1.32 2.22 -0.86
C LEU A 42 -0.17 2.88 -0.09
N ASN A 43 -0.33 3.08 1.22
CA ASN A 43 0.72 3.62 2.07
C ASN A 43 1.94 2.68 2.15
N ASP A 44 1.69 1.37 2.23
CA ASP A 44 2.76 0.35 2.24
C ASP A 44 3.52 0.35 0.88
N PHE A 45 2.82 0.50 -0.26
CA PHE A 45 3.45 0.63 -1.58
C PHE A 45 4.28 1.91 -1.73
N GLN A 46 3.74 3.05 -1.28
CA GLN A 46 4.47 4.32 -1.31
C GLN A 46 5.76 4.22 -0.50
N THR A 47 5.69 3.63 0.69
CA THR A 47 6.85 3.43 1.57
C THR A 47 7.89 2.54 0.91
N MET A 48 7.47 1.40 0.33
CA MET A 48 8.38 0.52 -0.41
C MET A 48 9.05 1.21 -1.59
N TRP A 49 8.31 2.02 -2.34
CA TRP A 49 8.86 2.78 -3.45
C TRP A 49 9.91 3.80 -3.00
N SER A 50 9.63 4.56 -1.94
CA SER A 50 10.57 5.52 -1.37
C SER A 50 11.86 4.84 -0.89
N ILE A 51 11.75 3.70 -0.19
CA ILE A 51 12.92 2.91 0.23
C ILE A 51 13.72 2.44 -0.99
N LYS A 52 13.03 1.96 -2.03
CA LYS A 52 13.68 1.50 -3.27
C LYS A 52 14.45 2.62 -3.95
N GLN A 53 13.90 3.82 -4.01
CA GLN A 53 14.59 4.98 -4.58
C GLN A 53 15.85 5.33 -3.79
N GLN A 54 15.78 5.35 -2.46
CA GLN A 54 16.96 5.58 -1.62
C GLN A 54 18.03 4.49 -1.79
N ASP A 55 17.63 3.21 -1.85
CA ASP A 55 18.55 2.10 -2.12
C ASP A 55 19.27 2.27 -3.46
N LEU A 56 18.55 2.69 -4.51
CA LEU A 56 19.16 2.92 -5.83
C LEU A 56 20.20 4.04 -5.80
N VAL A 57 19.91 5.15 -5.11
CA VAL A 57 20.86 6.26 -4.96
C VAL A 57 22.12 5.82 -4.20
N ILE A 58 21.95 5.11 -3.09
CA ILE A 58 23.08 4.59 -2.30
C ILE A 58 23.92 3.61 -3.13
N LYS A 59 23.26 2.73 -3.90
CA LYS A 59 23.91 1.74 -4.75
C LYS A 59 24.68 2.39 -5.90
N GLU A 60 24.15 3.43 -6.52
CA GLU A 60 24.88 4.22 -7.51
C GLU A 60 26.14 4.83 -6.89
N ARG A 61 26.02 5.44 -5.70
CA ARG A 61 27.17 6.00 -4.97
C ARG A 61 28.22 4.93 -4.64
N LEU A 62 27.80 3.76 -4.17
CA LEU A 62 28.71 2.63 -3.88
C LEU A 62 29.41 2.12 -5.14
N SER A 63 28.70 2.07 -6.28
CA SER A 63 29.28 1.68 -7.56
C SER A 63 30.37 2.66 -8.00
N LYS A 64 30.14 3.97 -7.88
CA LYS A 64 31.14 5.01 -8.16
C LYS A 64 32.37 4.87 -7.25
N MET A 65 32.16 4.61 -5.96
CA MET A 65 33.24 4.40 -4.98
C MET A 65 34.09 3.18 -5.34
N SER A 66 33.44 2.05 -5.63
CA SER A 66 34.12 0.81 -6.06
C SER A 66 34.93 1.02 -7.33
N LEU A 67 34.38 1.74 -8.32
CA LEU A 67 35.12 2.08 -9.54
C LEU A 67 36.35 2.94 -9.23
N LEU A 68 36.22 3.92 -8.33
CA LEU A 68 37.33 4.76 -7.90
C LEU A 68 38.40 3.94 -7.16
N ASP A 69 38.02 3.07 -6.24
CA ASP A 69 38.95 2.18 -5.52
C ASP A 69 39.75 1.31 -6.50
N ASN A 70 39.09 0.76 -7.52
CA ASN A 70 39.74 -0.01 -8.57
C ASN A 70 40.75 0.82 -9.38
N LEU A 71 40.42 2.08 -9.71
CA LEU A 71 41.34 2.98 -10.40
C LEU A 71 42.55 3.35 -9.53
N ILE A 72 42.36 3.56 -8.23
CA ILE A 72 43.44 3.88 -7.28
C ILE A 72 44.33 2.64 -7.02
N ALA A 73 43.76 1.44 -7.04
CA ALA A 73 44.50 0.20 -6.80
C ALA A 73 45.43 -0.20 -7.96
N LYS A 74 45.23 0.35 -9.17
CA LYS A 74 46.13 0.11 -10.31
C LYS A 74 47.54 0.64 -9.98
N LYS A 75 48.55 -0.24 -10.10
CA LYS A 75 49.96 0.12 -9.90
C LYS A 75 50.63 0.73 -11.13
N GLU A 76 50.01 0.59 -12.29
CA GLU A 76 50.49 1.14 -13.56
C GLU A 76 50.07 2.61 -13.69
N PRO A 77 50.88 3.47 -14.35
CA PRO A 77 50.47 4.84 -14.62
C PRO A 77 49.14 4.88 -15.38
N LEU A 78 48.19 5.64 -14.86
CA LEU A 78 46.91 5.84 -15.53
C LEU A 78 47.12 6.69 -16.79
N GLY A 79 46.40 6.35 -17.86
CA GLY A 79 46.33 7.21 -19.05
C GLY A 79 45.61 8.52 -18.74
N GLU A 80 45.83 9.55 -19.57
CA GLU A 80 45.24 10.89 -19.38
C GLU A 80 43.71 10.86 -19.21
N SER A 81 43.03 10.00 -19.98
CA SER A 81 41.57 9.84 -19.91
C SER A 81 41.11 9.18 -18.61
N GLU A 82 41.84 8.17 -18.11
CA GLU A 82 41.54 7.50 -16.84
C GLU A 82 41.80 8.44 -15.66
N GLU A 83 42.87 9.23 -15.71
CA GLU A 83 43.21 10.23 -14.70
C GLU A 83 42.11 11.31 -14.62
N ALA A 84 41.62 11.80 -15.76
CA ALA A 84 40.49 12.72 -15.82
C ALA A 84 39.21 12.13 -15.23
N LEU A 85 38.93 10.85 -15.50
CA LEU A 85 37.77 10.12 -14.97
C LEU A 85 37.88 9.95 -13.44
N LYS A 86 39.06 9.59 -12.93
CA LYS A 86 39.36 9.51 -11.49
C LYS A 86 39.08 10.84 -10.79
N ASN A 87 39.59 11.94 -11.33
CA ASN A 87 39.37 13.28 -10.76
C ASN A 87 37.88 13.68 -10.79
N LYS A 88 37.17 13.35 -11.87
CA LYS A 88 35.72 13.60 -11.97
C LYS A 88 34.95 12.80 -10.91
N LEU A 89 35.28 11.53 -10.68
CA LEU A 89 34.65 10.70 -9.66
C LEU A 89 34.91 11.23 -8.24
N ILE A 90 36.14 11.66 -7.95
CA ILE A 90 36.49 12.29 -6.67
C ILE A 90 35.64 13.54 -6.44
N ASN A 91 35.57 14.43 -7.43
CA ASN A 91 34.77 15.65 -7.33
C ASN A 91 33.27 15.35 -7.12
N ASP A 92 32.70 14.42 -7.88
CA ASP A 92 31.29 14.02 -7.76
C ASP A 92 30.96 13.44 -6.37
N LEU A 93 31.88 12.63 -5.80
CA LEU A 93 31.72 12.02 -4.48
C LEU A 93 31.91 13.00 -3.32
N LEU A 94 32.72 14.05 -3.50
CA LEU A 94 33.02 15.07 -2.47
C LEU A 94 32.12 16.31 -2.55
N SER A 95 31.43 16.54 -3.66
CA SER A 95 30.55 17.72 -3.85
C SER A 95 29.11 17.52 -3.36
N ASN A 96 28.78 16.34 -2.81
CA ASN A 96 27.47 15.98 -2.27
C ASN A 96 27.46 15.97 -0.74
#